data_AF-A0A1H5ZM07-F1
#
_entry.id   AF-A0A1H5ZM07-F1
#
_cell.length_a   1.000
_cell.length_b   1.000
_cell.length_c   1.000
_cell.angle_alpha   90.00
_cell.angle_beta   90.00
_cell.angle_gamma   90.00
#
_symmetry.space_group_name_H-M   'P 1'
#
loop_
_entity.id
_entity.type
_entity.pdbx_description
1 polymer ?
#
loop_
_entity_poly.entity_id
_entity_poly.type
_entity_poly.pdbx_seq_one_letter_code
_entity_poly.pdbx_strand_id
1 'polypeptide(L)'
;MSTRGTERRSRATILRRHGVRALMAGAAVAASMAAFAGPANAAGTVSVAGSALQIVTNDVPDDVLVGQVGGRLVVRNNGDLVIPGAGCVSIAKNEVACKAEGVTFISADTRPGDDILRNRTTLPSRVLLGDGNDQFFGGTDTDQVLAGNGNDRMAGNGGDDLLLGEAGLDSANGGDGADKCDAEIVTSCP
;
A
#
# COMPACT_ATOMS: atom_id res chain seq x y z
N MET A 1 2.82 69.40 -39.84
CA MET A 1 2.86 69.20 -41.31
C MET A 1 3.62 67.91 -41.56
N SER A 2 2.96 66.92 -42.14
CA SER A 2 3.45 65.57 -42.44
C SER A 2 4.38 65.57 -43.66
N THR A 3 5.48 64.82 -43.65
CA THR A 3 5.99 64.12 -44.84
C THR A 3 6.83 62.90 -44.45
N ARG A 4 6.33 61.71 -44.82
CA ARG A 4 7.09 60.46 -44.96
C ARG A 4 7.97 60.52 -46.22
N GLY A 5 9.05 59.75 -46.23
CA GLY A 5 9.83 59.36 -47.43
C GLY A 5 11.04 58.51 -47.03
N THR A 6 10.95 57.17 -47.00
CA THR A 6 11.28 56.17 -48.05
C THR A 6 12.77 55.78 -48.16
N GLU A 7 13.03 54.52 -47.82
CA GLU A 7 13.98 53.52 -48.34
C GLU A 7 15.35 53.93 -48.94
N ARG A 8 16.43 53.23 -48.50
CA ARG A 8 17.21 52.32 -49.37
C ARG A 8 18.21 51.42 -48.60
N ARG A 9 18.53 50.32 -49.28
CA ARG A 9 19.08 49.01 -48.84
C ARG A 9 20.61 48.94 -48.65
N SER A 10 21.02 47.75 -48.14
CA SER A 10 22.28 47.00 -48.40
C SER A 10 23.40 47.25 -47.37
N ARG A 11 24.14 46.28 -46.82
CA ARG A 11 24.57 44.94 -47.27
C ARG A 11 24.75 43.96 -46.11
N ALA A 12 24.74 42.67 -46.46
CA ALA A 12 24.97 41.52 -45.63
C ALA A 12 26.41 41.40 -45.10
N THR A 13 26.56 40.82 -43.89
CA THR A 13 27.78 40.13 -43.48
C THR A 13 27.39 38.78 -42.88
N ILE A 14 27.80 37.73 -43.57
CA ILE A 14 27.71 36.32 -43.19
C ILE A 14 28.82 36.04 -42.17
N LEU A 15 28.48 35.46 -41.02
CA LEU A 15 29.41 34.67 -40.22
C LEU A 15 28.69 33.44 -39.65
N ARG A 16 28.94 32.30 -40.29
CA ARG A 16 28.68 30.96 -39.74
C ARG A 16 29.65 30.70 -38.59
N ARG A 17 29.20 30.03 -37.52
CA ARG A 17 30.00 29.02 -36.81
C ARG A 17 29.10 28.03 -36.07
N HIS A 18 29.62 26.81 -35.99
CA HIS A 18 28.98 25.52 -35.77
C HIS A 18 28.84 25.10 -34.31
N GLY A 19 27.98 24.10 -34.07
CA GLY A 19 27.93 23.24 -32.88
C GLY A 19 26.84 23.71 -31.90
N VAL A 20 25.95 22.87 -31.36
CA VAL A 20 26.05 21.46 -31.01
C VAL A 20 24.65 20.83 -31.04
N ARG A 21 24.54 19.59 -31.51
CA ARG A 21 23.35 18.74 -31.34
C ARG A 21 23.23 18.35 -29.87
N ALA A 22 22.06 18.57 -29.26
CA ALA A 22 21.62 17.76 -28.13
C ALA A 22 20.17 17.32 -28.41
N LEU A 23 20.03 16.03 -28.76
CA LEU A 23 18.83 15.27 -28.47
C LEU A 23 18.73 15.15 -26.95
N MET A 24 17.54 15.29 -26.37
CA MET A 24 16.87 14.19 -25.68
C MET A 24 15.48 14.61 -25.22
N ALA A 25 14.56 13.68 -25.40
CA ALA A 25 13.17 13.72 -24.97
C ALA A 25 13.06 13.82 -23.45
N GLY A 26 11.99 14.44 -22.99
CA GLY A 26 11.61 14.47 -21.58
C GLY A 26 10.22 15.04 -21.43
N ALA A 27 9.20 14.32 -21.93
CA ALA A 27 7.83 14.56 -21.50
C ALA A 27 7.73 14.07 -20.05
N ALA A 28 7.93 14.98 -19.08
CA ALA A 28 7.56 14.71 -17.71
C ALA A 28 6.03 14.64 -17.64
N VAL A 29 5.48 13.43 -17.73
CA VAL A 29 4.12 13.19 -17.24
C VAL A 29 4.23 13.26 -15.73
N ALA A 30 4.04 14.46 -15.18
CA ALA A 30 3.73 14.60 -13.77
C ALA A 30 2.35 13.95 -13.58
N ALA A 31 2.35 12.68 -13.18
CA ALA A 31 1.15 12.07 -12.63
C ALA A 31 0.80 12.90 -11.40
N SER A 32 -0.28 13.68 -11.50
CA SER A 32 -0.85 14.40 -10.38
C SER A 32 -1.29 13.36 -9.36
N MET A 33 -0.44 13.12 -8.35
CA MET A 33 -0.86 12.52 -7.10
C MET A 33 -1.85 13.49 -6.48
N ALA A 34 -3.14 13.26 -6.73
CA ALA A 34 -4.18 13.87 -5.94
C ALA A 34 -3.99 13.35 -4.51
N ALA A 35 -3.45 14.19 -3.64
CA ALA A 35 -3.44 13.92 -2.21
C ALA A 35 -4.90 13.83 -1.76
N PHE A 36 -5.38 12.60 -1.53
CA PHE A 36 -6.59 12.39 -0.77
C PHE A 36 -6.27 12.72 0.68
N ALA A 37 -6.38 14.00 1.05
CA ALA A 37 -6.49 14.40 2.44
C ALA A 37 -7.88 13.98 2.94
N GLY A 38 -8.02 12.70 3.29
CA GLY A 38 -9.11 12.25 4.16
C GLY A 38 -8.97 12.91 5.54
N PRO A 39 -10.05 12.98 6.33
CA PRO A 39 -9.93 13.46 7.70
C PRO A 39 -8.92 12.57 8.44
N ALA A 40 -7.88 13.19 9.01
CA ALA A 40 -6.72 12.56 9.65
C ALA A 40 -7.02 11.69 10.89
N ASN A 41 -8.29 11.36 11.15
CA ASN A 41 -8.76 10.55 12.26
C ASN A 41 -10.11 9.90 11.89
N ALA A 42 -10.24 9.33 10.69
CA ALA A 42 -11.38 8.47 10.39
C ALA A 42 -11.25 7.18 11.21
N ALA A 43 -12.36 6.57 11.63
CA ALA A 43 -12.30 5.22 12.17
C ALA A 43 -12.01 4.23 11.03
N GLY A 44 -11.31 3.13 11.34
CA GLY A 44 -11.10 2.05 10.38
C GLY A 44 -12.43 1.45 9.92
N THR A 45 -12.44 0.88 8.74
CA THR A 45 -13.60 0.25 8.12
C THR A 45 -13.31 -1.19 7.74
N VAL A 46 -14.32 -2.06 7.86
CA VAL A 46 -14.23 -3.46 7.44
C VAL A 46 -15.48 -3.84 6.68
N SER A 47 -15.33 -4.40 5.48
CA SER A 47 -16.45 -4.80 4.64
C SER A 47 -16.13 -6.05 3.82
N VAL A 48 -17.17 -6.67 3.26
CA VAL A 48 -17.05 -7.71 2.25
C VAL A 48 -17.39 -7.11 0.89
N ALA A 49 -16.45 -7.18 -0.05
CA ALA A 49 -16.60 -6.69 -1.41
C ALA A 49 -16.17 -7.78 -2.40
N GLY A 50 -17.13 -8.34 -3.15
CA GLY A 50 -16.88 -9.50 -4.00
C GLY A 50 -16.42 -10.69 -3.15
N SER A 51 -15.24 -11.23 -3.45
CA SER A 51 -14.60 -12.30 -2.67
C SER A 51 -13.55 -11.82 -1.66
N ALA A 52 -13.45 -10.51 -1.43
CA ALA A 52 -12.49 -9.92 -0.50
C ALA A 52 -13.14 -9.55 0.83
N LEU A 53 -12.48 -9.92 1.93
CA LEU A 53 -12.63 -9.19 3.20
C LEU A 53 -11.73 -7.95 3.11
N GLN A 54 -12.32 -6.78 2.95
CA GLN A 54 -11.60 -5.51 2.88
C GLN A 54 -11.48 -4.88 4.28
N ILE A 55 -10.25 -4.54 4.65
CA ILE A 55 -9.89 -3.87 5.90
C ILE A 55 -9.12 -2.62 5.50
N VAL A 56 -9.57 -1.46 5.96
CA VAL A 56 -8.84 -0.20 5.81
C VAL A 56 -8.83 0.47 7.17
N THR A 57 -7.68 0.73 7.75
CA THR A 57 -7.61 1.39 9.05
C THR A 57 -7.41 2.90 8.87
N ASN A 58 -6.75 3.58 9.81
CA ASN A 58 -6.60 5.04 9.81
C ASN A 58 -5.13 5.44 10.00
N ASP A 59 -4.84 6.73 10.00
CA ASP A 59 -3.45 7.20 10.03
C ASP A 59 -2.87 7.23 11.47
N VAL A 60 -3.18 6.24 12.31
CA VAL A 60 -2.61 6.05 13.65
C VAL A 60 -2.25 4.56 13.87
N PRO A 61 -1.37 4.23 14.85
CA PRO A 61 -1.00 2.84 15.12
C PRO A 61 -2.19 1.93 15.45
N ASP A 62 -2.33 0.83 14.73
CA ASP A 62 -3.42 -0.15 14.86
C ASP A 62 -2.92 -1.55 15.28
N ASP A 63 -3.75 -2.34 15.96
CA ASP A 63 -3.48 -3.75 16.28
C ASP A 63 -4.62 -4.63 15.79
N VAL A 64 -4.52 -5.03 14.52
CA VAL A 64 -5.51 -5.76 13.74
C VAL A 64 -5.33 -7.26 13.88
N LEU A 65 -6.38 -7.93 14.33
CA LEU A 65 -6.50 -9.38 14.36
C LEU A 65 -7.65 -9.84 13.48
N VAL A 66 -7.34 -10.68 12.49
CA VAL A 66 -8.34 -11.37 11.66
C VAL A 66 -8.41 -12.83 12.08
N GLY A 67 -9.61 -13.30 12.43
CA GLY A 67 -9.87 -14.69 12.78
C GLY A 67 -11.14 -15.22 12.13
N GLN A 68 -11.37 -16.53 12.23
CA GLN A 68 -12.57 -17.17 11.73
C GLN A 68 -13.25 -17.96 12.84
N VAL A 69 -14.55 -17.72 13.04
CA VAL A 69 -15.36 -18.42 14.05
C VAL A 69 -16.65 -18.90 13.38
N GLY A 70 -16.73 -20.20 13.10
CA GLY A 70 -17.82 -20.79 12.33
C GLY A 70 -17.91 -20.18 10.92
N GLY A 71 -19.11 -19.75 10.52
CA GLY A 71 -19.36 -19.11 9.22
C GLY A 71 -19.05 -17.61 9.16
N ARG A 72 -18.27 -17.07 10.11
CA ARG A 72 -17.96 -15.64 10.18
C ARG A 72 -16.45 -15.40 10.27
N LEU A 73 -16.01 -14.35 9.57
CA LEU A 73 -14.71 -13.73 9.77
C LEU A 73 -14.88 -12.64 10.82
N VAL A 74 -14.00 -12.62 11.82
CA VAL A 74 -14.02 -11.66 12.91
C VAL A 74 -12.76 -10.81 12.78
N VAL A 75 -12.96 -9.49 12.70
CA VAL A 75 -11.86 -8.52 12.68
C VAL A 75 -11.94 -7.71 13.97
N ARG A 76 -10.84 -7.69 14.71
CA ARG A 76 -10.65 -6.83 15.89
C ARG A 76 -9.53 -5.85 15.58
N ASN A 77 -9.69 -4.60 15.99
CA ASN A 77 -8.61 -3.63 16.03
C ASN A 77 -8.45 -3.16 17.49
N ASN A 78 -7.38 -3.50 18.19
CA ASN A 78 -7.26 -3.16 19.61
C ASN A 78 -6.91 -1.68 19.80
N GLY A 79 -7.79 -0.92 20.42
CA GLY A 79 -7.58 0.51 20.71
C GLY A 79 -8.55 1.41 19.95
N ASP A 80 -8.98 0.96 18.75
CA ASP A 80 -9.67 1.83 17.81
C ASP A 80 -11.11 1.42 17.45
N LEU A 81 -11.88 2.41 17.03
CA LEU A 81 -13.23 2.18 16.52
C LEU A 81 -13.14 1.51 15.14
N VAL A 82 -13.92 0.45 14.94
CA VAL A 82 -14.08 -0.19 13.64
C VAL A 82 -15.51 -0.03 13.16
N ILE A 83 -15.69 0.58 11.99
CA ILE A 83 -16.99 0.78 11.35
C ILE A 83 -17.29 -0.41 10.42
N PRO A 84 -18.36 -1.18 10.65
CA PRO A 84 -18.76 -2.23 9.75
C PRO A 84 -19.35 -1.64 8.46
N GLY A 85 -18.86 -2.11 7.32
CA GLY A 85 -19.44 -1.89 5.99
C GLY A 85 -20.30 -3.07 5.53
N ALA A 86 -20.51 -3.17 4.22
CA ALA A 86 -21.34 -4.21 3.63
C ALA A 86 -20.88 -5.63 4.05
N GLY A 87 -21.81 -6.52 4.34
CA GLY A 87 -21.51 -7.90 4.73
C GLY A 87 -20.98 -8.10 6.16
N CYS A 88 -20.78 -7.02 6.91
CA CYS A 88 -20.29 -7.03 8.29
C CYS A 88 -21.29 -6.43 9.27
N VAL A 89 -21.20 -6.84 10.52
CA VAL A 89 -21.96 -6.27 11.65
C VAL A 89 -21.00 -5.98 12.79
N SER A 90 -21.22 -4.87 13.50
CA SER A 90 -20.45 -4.56 14.72
C SER A 90 -20.88 -5.53 15.83
N ILE A 91 -19.88 -6.07 16.53
CA ILE A 91 -20.07 -6.88 17.74
C ILE A 91 -19.50 -6.19 18.99
N ALA A 92 -18.53 -5.31 18.81
CA ALA A 92 -18.08 -4.33 19.80
C ALA A 92 -17.63 -3.05 19.09
N LYS A 93 -17.27 -2.02 19.87
CA LYS A 93 -16.71 -0.76 19.32
C LYS A 93 -15.52 -1.04 18.39
N ASN A 94 -14.69 -2.02 18.74
CA ASN A 94 -13.42 -2.29 18.10
C ASN A 94 -13.40 -3.66 17.40
N GLU A 95 -14.59 -4.21 17.13
CA GLU A 95 -14.72 -5.58 16.65
C GLU A 95 -15.97 -5.75 15.78
N VAL A 96 -15.77 -6.40 14.65
CA VAL A 96 -16.80 -6.64 13.64
C VAL A 96 -16.79 -8.10 13.21
N ALA A 97 -17.96 -8.61 12.85
CA ALA A 97 -18.13 -9.94 12.31
C ALA A 97 -18.74 -9.88 10.91
N CYS A 98 -18.05 -10.48 9.94
CA CYS A 98 -18.39 -10.48 8.53
C CYS A 98 -18.81 -11.87 8.06
N LYS A 99 -19.67 -11.94 7.03
CA LYS A 99 -20.00 -13.22 6.38
C LYS A 99 -18.73 -13.81 5.75
N ALA A 100 -18.43 -15.06 6.05
CA ALA A 100 -17.30 -15.77 5.43
C ALA A 100 -17.67 -16.38 4.06
N GLU A 101 -18.96 -16.61 3.82
CA GLU A 101 -19.44 -17.20 2.57
C GLU A 101 -19.06 -16.34 1.37
N GLY A 102 -18.36 -16.96 0.40
CA GLY A 102 -17.90 -16.30 -0.83
C GLY A 102 -16.61 -15.50 -0.68
N VAL A 103 -16.09 -15.30 0.55
CA VAL A 103 -14.79 -14.67 0.77
C VAL A 103 -13.69 -15.70 0.53
N THR A 104 -12.71 -15.33 -0.29
CA THR A 104 -11.58 -16.19 -0.65
C THR A 104 -10.22 -15.58 -0.33
N PHE A 105 -10.16 -14.30 0.06
CA PHE A 105 -8.92 -13.65 0.49
C PHE A 105 -9.19 -12.41 1.36
N ILE A 106 -8.17 -11.99 2.10
CA ILE A 106 -8.13 -10.75 2.89
C ILE A 106 -7.42 -9.68 2.08
N SER A 107 -7.95 -8.46 2.06
CA SER A 107 -7.31 -7.27 1.52
C SER A 107 -7.21 -6.24 2.62
N ALA A 108 -6.00 -5.87 3.04
CA ALA A 108 -5.78 -4.92 4.12
C ALA A 108 -4.90 -3.74 3.68
N ASP A 109 -5.25 -2.55 4.15
CA ASP A 109 -4.49 -1.29 4.04
C ASP A 109 -4.47 -0.68 5.45
N THR A 110 -3.34 -0.79 6.17
CA THR A 110 -3.25 -0.31 7.56
C THR A 110 -2.82 1.16 7.69
N ARG A 111 -2.58 1.84 6.56
CA ARG A 111 -2.30 3.29 6.52
C ARG A 111 -1.05 3.65 7.36
N PRO A 112 -0.69 4.94 7.49
CA PRO A 112 0.46 5.30 8.32
C PRO A 112 0.20 5.04 9.81
N GLY A 113 1.17 4.45 10.49
CA GLY A 113 1.05 4.02 11.89
C GLY A 113 2.10 2.95 12.17
N ASP A 114 2.51 2.75 13.42
CA ASP A 114 3.29 1.56 13.78
C ASP A 114 2.31 0.41 14.01
N ASP A 115 1.97 -0.33 12.96
CA ASP A 115 0.84 -1.23 12.95
C ASP A 115 1.21 -2.68 13.25
N ILE A 116 0.22 -3.45 13.67
CA ILE A 116 0.29 -4.89 13.81
C ILE A 116 -0.88 -5.51 13.07
N LEU A 117 -0.63 -6.39 12.11
CA LEU A 117 -1.65 -7.20 11.46
C LEU A 117 -1.38 -8.69 11.65
N ARG A 118 -2.39 -9.41 12.12
CA ARG A 118 -2.35 -10.86 12.37
C ARG A 118 -3.46 -11.58 11.63
N ASN A 119 -3.10 -12.39 10.63
CA ASN A 119 -4.00 -13.32 9.96
C ASN A 119 -4.00 -14.67 10.69
N ARG A 120 -5.06 -14.99 11.45
CA ARG A 120 -5.26 -16.31 12.08
C ARG A 120 -6.22 -17.20 11.30
N THR A 121 -6.33 -16.97 10.00
CA THR A 121 -7.21 -17.74 9.10
C THR A 121 -6.38 -18.60 8.15
N THR A 122 -7.05 -19.37 7.32
CA THR A 122 -6.45 -20.09 6.19
C THR A 122 -6.71 -19.36 4.88
N LEU A 123 -7.05 -18.07 4.92
CA LEU A 123 -7.26 -17.27 3.72
C LEU A 123 -5.94 -16.62 3.31
N PRO A 124 -5.64 -16.63 2.00
CA PRO A 124 -4.65 -15.74 1.42
C PRO A 124 -4.88 -14.30 1.82
N SER A 125 -3.82 -13.51 2.02
CA SER A 125 -3.93 -12.08 2.27
C SER A 125 -3.13 -11.24 1.27
N ARG A 126 -3.61 -10.02 1.04
CA ARG A 126 -2.93 -8.96 0.30
C ARG A 126 -2.91 -7.74 1.20
N VAL A 127 -1.74 -7.33 1.64
CA VAL A 127 -1.58 -6.35 2.70
C VAL A 127 -0.64 -5.24 2.25
N LEU A 128 -1.11 -4.01 2.43
CA LEU A 128 -0.28 -2.81 2.50
C LEU A 128 -0.24 -2.40 3.96
N LEU A 129 0.94 -2.37 4.58
CA LEU A 129 1.05 -1.89 5.96
C LEU A 129 1.04 -0.36 5.95
N GLY A 130 2.08 0.31 5.46
CA GLY A 130 2.04 1.75 5.25
C GLY A 130 3.37 2.42 5.57
N ASP A 131 3.30 3.62 6.13
CA ASP A 131 4.48 4.27 6.70
C ASP A 131 4.49 4.01 8.21
N GLY A 132 5.56 3.42 8.75
CA GLY A 132 5.65 3.05 10.16
C GLY A 132 6.57 1.87 10.39
N ASN A 133 6.81 1.48 11.64
CA ASN A 133 7.54 0.26 11.95
C ASN A 133 6.53 -0.86 12.22
N ASP A 134 6.16 -1.53 11.15
CA ASP A 134 5.01 -2.42 11.11
C ASP A 134 5.36 -3.86 11.42
N GLN A 135 4.34 -4.62 11.79
CA GLN A 135 4.46 -6.05 12.00
C GLN A 135 3.35 -6.82 11.31
N PHE A 136 3.72 -7.69 10.40
CA PHE A 136 2.81 -8.61 9.74
C PHE A 136 3.05 -10.05 10.18
N PHE A 137 1.96 -10.76 10.48
CA PHE A 137 1.96 -12.19 10.76
C PHE A 137 0.89 -12.86 9.90
N GLY A 138 1.35 -13.62 8.91
CA GLY A 138 0.57 -14.31 7.90
C GLY A 138 -0.22 -15.51 8.41
N GLY A 139 -1.03 -16.06 7.51
CA GLY A 139 -1.88 -17.20 7.74
C GLY A 139 -1.15 -18.52 7.48
N THR A 140 -1.90 -19.52 7.01
CA THR A 140 -1.34 -20.79 6.52
C THR A 140 -1.48 -20.93 5.00
N ASP A 141 -1.78 -19.84 4.31
CA ASP A 141 -1.99 -19.79 2.87
C ASP A 141 -1.29 -18.53 2.33
N THR A 142 -1.16 -18.46 1.01
CA THR A 142 -0.32 -17.48 0.29
C THR A 142 -0.62 -16.04 0.68
N ASP A 143 0.37 -15.35 1.22
CA ASP A 143 0.30 -13.95 1.60
C ASP A 143 1.17 -13.06 0.69
N GLN A 144 0.67 -11.86 0.39
CA GLN A 144 1.39 -10.83 -0.35
C GLN A 144 1.41 -9.56 0.48
N VAL A 145 2.60 -9.09 0.84
CA VAL A 145 2.80 -7.99 1.77
C VAL A 145 3.73 -6.96 1.15
N LEU A 146 3.30 -5.71 1.18
CA LEU A 146 4.13 -4.53 0.98
C LEU A 146 4.17 -3.78 2.31
N ALA A 147 5.32 -3.77 2.97
CA ALA A 147 5.46 -3.18 4.30
C ALA A 147 5.49 -1.65 4.21
N GLY A 148 6.42 -1.08 3.44
CA GLY A 148 6.40 0.33 3.08
C GLY A 148 7.61 1.07 3.65
N ASN A 149 7.42 2.24 4.25
CA ASN A 149 8.56 2.97 4.83
C ASN A 149 8.67 2.70 6.32
N GLY A 150 9.84 2.28 6.80
CA GLY A 150 10.12 2.10 8.22
C GLY A 150 10.94 0.85 8.48
N ASN A 151 10.98 0.35 9.72
CA ASN A 151 11.71 -0.87 10.05
C ASN A 151 10.72 -1.99 10.38
N ASP A 152 10.39 -2.76 9.36
CA ASP A 152 9.26 -3.66 9.38
C ASP A 152 9.64 -5.10 9.75
N ARG A 153 8.67 -5.84 10.26
CA ARG A 153 8.82 -7.27 10.57
C ARG A 153 7.70 -8.06 9.94
N MET A 154 8.04 -8.92 9.00
CA MET A 154 7.09 -9.77 8.30
C MET A 154 7.38 -11.24 8.60
N ALA A 155 6.35 -11.99 8.97
CA ALA A 155 6.37 -13.45 9.05
C ALA A 155 5.24 -14.00 8.18
N GLY A 156 5.57 -14.67 7.07
CA GLY A 156 4.60 -15.30 6.17
C GLY A 156 3.92 -16.53 6.78
N ASN A 157 4.67 -17.25 7.63
CA ASN A 157 4.28 -18.47 8.33
C ASN A 157 4.17 -19.68 7.39
N GLY A 158 3.07 -19.86 6.67
CA GLY A 158 2.95 -20.99 5.75
C GLY A 158 2.17 -20.61 4.51
N GLY A 159 2.52 -21.21 3.38
CA GLY A 159 2.05 -20.76 2.06
C GLY A 159 3.22 -20.30 1.22
N ASP A 160 2.99 -20.00 -0.05
CA ASP A 160 4.03 -19.46 -0.94
C ASP A 160 3.97 -17.93 -0.90
N ASP A 161 4.76 -17.30 -0.04
CA ASP A 161 4.58 -15.90 0.32
C ASP A 161 5.41 -14.92 -0.52
N LEU A 162 4.93 -13.68 -0.66
CA LEU A 162 5.67 -12.55 -1.21
C LEU A 162 5.76 -11.45 -0.16
N LEU A 163 6.94 -11.22 0.40
CA LEU A 163 7.20 -10.27 1.48
C LEU A 163 8.16 -9.17 1.00
N LEU A 164 7.67 -7.95 0.87
CA LEU A 164 8.44 -6.79 0.36
C LEU A 164 8.55 -5.73 1.46
N GLY A 165 9.76 -5.51 1.98
CA GLY A 165 10.06 -4.55 3.05
C GLY A 165 10.01 -3.10 2.57
N GLU A 166 10.48 -2.84 1.34
CA GLU A 166 10.67 -1.51 0.77
C GLU A 166 11.77 -0.71 1.50
N ALA A 167 11.45 0.40 2.17
CA ALA A 167 12.46 1.36 2.61
C ALA A 167 12.67 1.33 4.12
N GLY A 168 13.80 0.79 4.54
CA GLY A 168 14.34 0.95 5.89
C GLY A 168 15.23 -0.20 6.29
N LEU A 169 15.11 -0.69 7.53
CA LEU A 169 15.81 -1.89 7.98
C LEU A 169 14.79 -2.96 8.35
N ASP A 170 14.46 -3.78 7.37
CA ASP A 170 13.36 -4.72 7.43
C ASP A 170 13.84 -6.13 7.73
N SER A 171 12.93 -6.91 8.33
CA SER A 171 13.13 -8.33 8.54
C SER A 171 11.97 -9.14 8.01
N ALA A 172 12.27 -10.18 7.23
CA ALA A 172 11.30 -11.07 6.64
C ALA A 172 11.62 -12.53 6.99
N ASN A 173 10.62 -13.26 7.47
CA ASN A 173 10.63 -14.71 7.61
C ASN A 173 9.55 -15.30 6.71
N GLY A 174 9.93 -15.99 5.63
CA GLY A 174 8.98 -16.61 4.72
C GLY A 174 8.19 -17.70 5.44
N GLY A 175 8.90 -18.71 5.93
CA GLY A 175 8.33 -19.79 6.72
C GLY A 175 8.29 -21.08 5.90
N ASP A 176 7.15 -21.77 5.95
CA ASP A 176 6.92 -23.01 5.22
C ASP A 176 6.33 -22.70 3.83
N GLY A 177 7.13 -22.86 2.77
CA GLY A 177 6.63 -22.70 1.40
C GLY A 177 7.73 -22.30 0.42
N ALA A 178 7.33 -21.95 -0.79
CA ALA A 178 8.21 -21.36 -1.80
C ALA A 178 8.05 -19.83 -1.78
N ASP A 179 8.84 -19.18 -0.94
CA ASP A 179 8.69 -17.77 -0.62
C ASP A 179 9.57 -16.85 -1.46
N LYS A 180 9.19 -15.58 -1.53
CA LYS A 180 10.00 -14.50 -2.09
C LYS A 180 10.05 -13.36 -1.11
N CYS A 181 11.24 -13.02 -0.66
CA CYS A 181 11.46 -11.94 0.30
C CYS A 181 12.43 -10.92 -0.28
N ASP A 182 12.06 -9.66 -0.18
CA ASP A 182 12.94 -8.52 -0.44
C ASP A 182 12.98 -7.66 0.84
N ALA A 183 14.02 -7.84 1.64
CA ALA A 183 14.25 -7.17 2.92
C ALA A 183 15.74 -7.26 3.29
N GLU A 184 16.21 -6.41 4.20
CA GLU A 184 17.61 -6.39 4.62
C GLU A 184 18.00 -7.64 5.41
N ILE A 185 17.09 -8.19 6.21
CA ILE A 185 17.30 -9.37 7.04
C ILE A 185 16.27 -10.45 6.67
N VAL A 186 16.71 -11.52 6.01
CA VAL A 186 15.81 -12.59 5.56
C VAL A 186 16.14 -13.92 6.24
N THR A 187 15.10 -14.63 6.68
CA THR A 187 15.17 -15.99 7.22
C THR A 187 14.14 -16.89 6.55
N SER A 188 14.45 -18.18 6.36
CA SER A 188 13.52 -19.19 5.80
C SER A 188 12.73 -18.69 4.58
N CYS A 189 13.45 -18.19 3.56
CA CYS A 189 12.85 -17.70 2.32
C CYS A 189 13.58 -18.36 1.14
N PRO A 190 13.20 -19.60 0.77
CA PRO A 190 13.97 -20.47 -0.11
C PRO A 190 13.84 -20.20 -1.61
#